data_AF-A0A351Y302-F1
#
_entry.id   AF-A0A351Y302-F1
#
_cell.length_a   1.000
_cell.length_b   1.000
_cell.length_c   1.000
_cell.angle_alpha   90.00
_cell.angle_beta   90.00
_cell.angle_gamma   90.00
#
_symmetry.space_group_name_H-M   'P 1'
#
loop_
_entity.id
_entity.type
_entity.pdbx_description
1 polymer ?
#
loop_
_entity_poly.entity_id
_entity_poly.type
_entity_poly.pdbx_seq_one_letter_code
_entity_poly.pdbx_strand_id
1 'polypeptide(L)'
;MVIFDRYSQKLQNMNSVILATSGAGKSFTVKLEVLRYLINDIDVIIIDPENEYKSLCEKVGGTYVNIATNSQQYLNPFDIPPRIEDVEY
;
A
#
# COMPACT_ATOMS: atom_id res chain seq x y z
N MET A 1 21.06 14.88 -4.10
CA MET A 1 20.17 13.83 -3.56
C MET A 1 19.47 14.41 -2.35
N VAL A 2 18.13 14.43 -2.33
CA VAL A 2 17.35 14.81 -1.15
C VAL A 2 16.90 13.53 -0.48
N ILE A 3 17.27 13.35 0.78
CA ILE A 3 16.77 12.25 1.62
C ILE A 3 15.74 12.86 2.56
N PHE A 4 14.51 12.41 2.45
CA PHE A 4 13.39 12.83 3.28
C PHE A 4 12.80 11.62 3.98
N ASP A 5 12.70 11.71 5.31
CA ASP A 5 12.10 10.66 6.15
C ASP A 5 10.66 11.06 6.51
N ARG A 6 9.69 10.35 5.91
CA ARG A 6 8.25 10.57 6.15
C ARG A 6 7.80 10.11 7.53
N TYR A 7 8.55 9.21 8.18
CA TYR A 7 8.23 8.65 9.49
C TYR A 7 8.94 9.40 10.62
N SER A 8 9.60 10.52 10.30
CA SER A 8 10.24 11.38 11.28
C SER A 8 9.24 11.91 12.31
N GLN A 9 9.58 11.77 13.58
CA GLN A 9 8.82 12.31 14.73
C GLN A 9 8.70 13.85 14.71
N LYS A 10 9.41 14.53 13.81
CA LYS A 10 9.32 15.99 13.60
C LYS A 10 8.12 16.40 12.74
N LEU A 11 7.49 15.46 12.03
CA LEU A 11 6.31 15.72 11.19
C LEU A 11 5.03 15.49 11.98
N GLN A 12 3.99 16.25 11.64
CA GLN A 12 2.68 16.12 12.29
C GLN A 12 1.94 14.84 11.88
N ASN A 13 2.22 14.33 10.68
CA ASN A 13 1.68 13.07 10.19
C ASN A 13 2.56 12.51 9.07
N MET A 14 2.29 11.26 8.70
CA MET A 14 3.04 10.47 7.73
C MET A 14 2.31 10.39 6.38
N ASN A 15 1.35 11.29 6.11
CA ASN A 15 0.59 11.26 4.87
C ASN A 15 1.37 11.94 3.73
N SER A 16 1.10 11.53 2.49
CA SER A 16 1.67 12.19 1.31
C SER A 16 0.65 12.25 0.17
N VAL A 17 0.86 13.22 -0.72
CA VAL A 17 0.08 13.38 -1.95
C VAL A 17 1.05 13.49 -3.12
N ILE A 18 0.90 12.63 -4.12
CA ILE A 18 1.73 12.63 -5.34
C ILE A 18 0.83 13.04 -6.51
N LEU A 19 1.09 14.22 -7.07
CA LEU A 19 0.35 14.75 -8.21
C LEU A 19 1.26 14.80 -9.44
N ALA A 20 0.80 14.25 -10.56
CA ALA A 20 1.56 14.19 -11.79
C ALA A 20 0.63 13.90 -12.99
N THR A 21 0.99 14.40 -14.16
CA THR A 21 0.32 14.05 -15.43
C THR A 21 0.63 12.60 -15.83
N SER A 22 -0.14 12.05 -16.77
CA SER A 22 0.16 10.73 -17.33
C SER A 22 1.56 10.71 -17.96
N GLY A 23 2.31 9.63 -17.74
CA GLY A 23 3.69 9.48 -18.23
C GLY A 23 4.77 10.24 -17.43
N ALA A 24 4.41 11.11 -16.48
CA ALA A 24 5.38 11.89 -15.71
C ALA A 24 6.11 11.11 -14.59
N GLY A 25 6.00 9.78 -14.57
CA GLY A 25 6.73 8.92 -13.62
C GLY A 25 6.06 8.70 -12.27
N LYS A 26 4.76 9.00 -12.12
CA LYS A 26 3.98 8.76 -10.88
C LYS A 26 4.16 7.33 -10.36
N SER A 27 3.81 6.34 -11.18
CA SER A 27 3.85 4.93 -10.78
C SER A 27 5.29 4.45 -10.53
N PHE A 28 6.28 5.00 -11.25
CA PHE A 28 7.69 4.70 -11.00
C PHE A 28 8.14 5.17 -9.62
N THR A 29 7.82 6.43 -9.28
CA THR A 29 8.13 7.01 -7.96
C THR A 29 7.48 6.22 -6.84
N VAL A 30 6.19 5.88 -6.96
CA VAL A 30 5.47 5.09 -5.94
C VAL A 30 6.08 3.69 -5.80
N LYS A 31 6.38 2.98 -6.90
CA LYS A 31 7.00 1.64 -6.85
C LYS A 31 8.37 1.65 -6.15
N LEU A 32 9.19 2.67 -6.40
CA LEU A 32 10.46 2.84 -5.68
C LEU A 32 10.25 3.10 -4.18
N GLU A 33 9.23 3.87 -3.84
CA GLU A 33 8.87 4.16 -2.45
C GLU A 33 8.42 2.90 -1.72
N VAL A 34 7.55 2.10 -2.34
CA VAL A 34 7.10 0.79 -1.83
C VAL A 34 8.29 -0.11 -1.53
N LEU A 35 9.21 -0.27 -2.48
CA LEU A 35 10.41 -1.08 -2.28
C LEU A 35 11.27 -0.60 -1.11
N ARG A 36 11.42 0.72 -0.94
CA ARG A 36 12.17 1.29 0.20
C ARG A 36 11.47 1.01 1.52
N TYR A 37 10.14 1.11 1.57
CA TYR A 37 9.38 0.80 2.78
C TYR A 37 9.51 -0.67 3.16
N LEU A 38 9.40 -1.57 2.19
CA LEU A 38 9.61 -3.00 2.44
C LEU A 38 11.02 -3.31 2.96
N ILE A 39 12.06 -2.61 2.46
CA ILE A 39 13.44 -2.73 2.99
C ILE A 39 13.56 -2.23 4.45
N ASN A 40 12.69 -1.31 4.87
CA ASN A 40 12.66 -0.78 6.24
C ASN A 40 11.59 -1.49 7.10
N ASP A 41 11.17 -2.70 6.72
CA ASP A 41 10.18 -3.51 7.45
C ASP A 41 8.83 -2.80 7.66
N ILE A 42 8.43 -1.95 6.70
CA ILE A 42 7.13 -1.26 6.69
C ILE A 42 6.19 -2.01 5.76
N ASP A 43 5.06 -2.45 6.31
CA ASP A 43 3.97 -3.08 5.53
C ASP A 43 3.32 -2.09 4.57
N VAL A 44 3.01 -2.56 3.37
CA VAL A 44 2.42 -1.75 2.31
C VAL A 44 1.15 -2.41 1.78
N ILE A 45 0.05 -1.66 1.78
CA ILE A 45 -1.21 -2.04 1.14
C ILE A 45 -1.44 -1.09 -0.03
N ILE A 46 -1.77 -1.64 -1.20
CA ILE A 46 -2.00 -0.87 -2.43
C ILE A 46 -3.39 -1.19 -2.98
N ILE A 47 -4.15 -0.14 -3.27
CA ILE A 47 -5.39 -0.24 -4.05
C ILE A 47 -5.00 -0.01 -5.51
N ASP A 48 -5.09 -1.06 -6.33
CA ASP A 48 -4.57 -1.09 -7.71
C ASP A 48 -5.69 -1.27 -8.74
N PRO A 49 -6.42 -0.20 -9.11
CA PRO A 49 -7.50 -0.30 -10.10
C PRO A 49 -6.99 -0.57 -11.54
N GLU A 50 -5.71 -0.30 -11.82
CA GLU A 50 -5.12 -0.41 -13.16
C GLU A 50 -4.24 -1.67 -13.34
N ASN A 51 -4.15 -2.53 -12.32
CA ASN A 51 -3.30 -3.73 -12.28
C ASN A 51 -1.80 -3.43 -12.55
N GLU A 52 -1.32 -2.23 -12.21
CA GLU A 52 0.07 -1.82 -12.44
C GLU A 52 1.06 -2.39 -11.41
N TYR A 53 0.57 -2.84 -10.25
CA TYR A 53 1.36 -3.25 -9.08
C TYR A 53 1.37 -4.76 -8.87
N LYS A 54 0.52 -5.53 -9.57
CA LYS A 54 0.50 -7.00 -9.49
C LYS A 54 1.89 -7.62 -9.64
N SER A 55 2.63 -7.24 -10.69
CA SER A 55 3.98 -7.79 -10.93
C SER A 55 4.98 -7.39 -9.83
N LEU A 56 4.84 -6.21 -9.23
CA LEU A 56 5.67 -5.81 -8.09
C LEU A 56 5.35 -6.68 -6.87
N CYS A 57 4.06 -6.83 -6.56
CA CYS A 57 3.57 -7.64 -5.45
C CYS A 57 4.10 -9.08 -5.52
N GLU A 58 3.99 -9.73 -6.67
CA GLU A 58 4.52 -11.08 -6.89
C GLU A 58 6.04 -11.17 -6.69
N LYS A 59 6.81 -10.17 -7.14
CA LYS A 59 8.28 -10.15 -7.02
C LYS A 59 8.77 -9.94 -5.59
N VAL A 60 8.02 -9.22 -4.77
CA VAL A 60 8.37 -8.99 -3.36
C VAL A 60 7.78 -10.05 -2.43
N GLY A 61 7.11 -11.08 -2.97
CA GLY A 61 6.48 -12.13 -2.18
C GLY A 61 5.21 -11.69 -1.44
N GLY A 62 4.57 -10.62 -1.90
CA GLY A 62 3.32 -10.12 -1.33
C GLY A 62 2.09 -10.91 -1.79
N THR A 63 0.94 -10.56 -1.20
CA THR A 63 -0.36 -11.16 -1.54
C THR A 63 -1.14 -10.21 -2.45
N TYR A 64 -1.50 -10.69 -3.66
CA TYR A 64 -2.39 -9.97 -4.55
C TYR A 64 -3.83 -10.48 -4.40
N VAL A 65 -4.73 -9.61 -3.95
CA VAL A 65 -6.17 -9.90 -3.85
C VAL A 65 -6.89 -9.24 -5.02
N ASN A 66 -7.36 -10.05 -5.96
CA ASN A 66 -8.14 -9.62 -7.10
C ASN A 66 -9.62 -9.50 -6.71
N ILE A 67 -10.07 -8.27 -6.45
CA ILE A 67 -11.48 -7.98 -6.16
C ILE A 67 -12.20 -7.68 -7.48
N ALA A 68 -12.85 -8.70 -8.05
CA ALA A 68 -13.66 -8.57 -9.26
C ALA A 68 -14.96 -9.40 -9.16
N THR A 69 -15.99 -9.02 -9.91
CA THR A 69 -17.30 -9.70 -9.90
C THR A 69 -17.22 -11.20 -10.22
N ASN A 70 -16.24 -11.59 -11.05
CA ASN A 70 -16.01 -12.98 -11.44
C ASN A 70 -14.79 -13.62 -10.76
N SER A 71 -14.25 -12.98 -9.72
CA SER A 71 -13.14 -13.53 -8.93
C SER A 71 -13.66 -14.49 -7.86
N GLN A 72 -12.83 -15.43 -7.43
CA GLN A 72 -13.14 -16.32 -6.30
C GLN A 72 -12.88 -15.65 -4.94
N GLN A 73 -12.39 -14.41 -4.93
CA GLN A 73 -12.02 -13.68 -3.73
C GLN A 73 -13.09 -12.63 -3.45
N TYR A 74 -13.69 -12.67 -2.26
CA TYR A 74 -14.76 -11.77 -1.86
C TYR A 74 -14.38 -11.08 -0.54
N LEU A 75 -14.71 -9.80 -0.46
CA LEU A 75 -14.59 -9.03 0.78
C LEU A 75 -16.01 -8.79 1.33
N ASN A 76 -16.27 -9.25 2.54
CA ASN A 76 -17.52 -8.97 3.23
C ASN A 76 -17.38 -7.68 4.04
N PRO A 77 -18.08 -6.58 3.71
CA PRO A 77 -17.99 -5.33 4.46
C PRO A 77 -18.59 -5.42 5.87
N PHE A 78 -19.35 -6.47 6.18
CA PHE A 78 -19.90 -6.74 7.51
C PHE A 78 -18.99 -7.62 8.37
N ASP A 79 -17.90 -8.16 7.81
CA ASP A 79 -16.90 -8.93 8.55
C ASP A 79 -15.93 -7.97 9.25
N ILE A 80 -16.49 -7.20 10.19
CA ILE A 80 -15.77 -6.20 10.95
C ILE A 80 -15.08 -6.93 12.10
N PRO A 81 -13.76 -6.74 12.32
CA PRO A 81 -13.09 -7.36 13.45
C PRO A 81 -13.74 -6.89 14.76
N PRO A 82 -13.72 -7.73 15.82
CA PRO A 82 -14.18 -7.31 17.14
C PRO A 82 -13.45 -6.03 17.54
N ARG A 83 -14.11 -5.17 18.33
CA ARG A 83 -13.44 -3.96 18.80
C ARG A 83 -12.25 -4.38 19.63
N ILE A 84 -11.18 -3.58 19.58
CA ILE A 84 -9.96 -3.83 20.36
C ILE A 84 -10.29 -3.95 21.86
N GLU A 85 -11.33 -3.26 22.32
CA GLU A 85 -11.87 -3.32 23.69
C GLU A 85 -12.49 -4.67 24.08
N ASP A 86 -12.91 -5.48 23.10
CA ASP A 86 -13.60 -6.76 23.28
C ASP A 86 -12.64 -7.97 23.23
N VAL A 87 -11.33 -7.73 23.05
CA VAL A 87 -10.30 -8.79 22.93
C VAL A 87 -9.47 -8.84 24.21
N GLU A 88 -9.73 -9.82 25.09
CA GLU A 88 -8.82 -10.13 26.20
C GLU A 88 -7.54 -10.77 25.65
N TYR A 89 -6.38 -10.14 25.92
CA TYR A 89 -5.05 -10.69 25.62
C TYR A 89 -4.62 -11.75 26.62
#